data_AF-A0A2Z6QI01-F1
#
_entry.id   AF-A0A2Z6QI01-F1
#
_cell.length_a   1.000
_cell.length_b   1.000
_cell.length_c   1.000
_cell.angle_alpha   90.00
_cell.angle_beta   90.00
_cell.angle_gamma   90.00
#
_symmetry.space_group_name_H-M   'P 1'
#
loop_
_entity.id
_entity.type
_entity.pdbx_description
1 polymer ?
#
loop_
_entity_poly.entity_id
_entity_poly.type
_entity_poly.pdbx_seq_one_letter_code
_entity_poly.pdbx_strand_id
1 'polypeptide(L)'
;MVSTLSKADKLKRENKVLHSIEFKYGGKPVRGWTIRHGDKSDQKGLFTKILENLLNMQNELKAQLKPLEKKKEYMGLVKSRMDGSQKNHAGRSISIASAIKDVCSKSEPKKKAEIVDILNPFIGSSYDDFRKEYDSICFEYNSLDLKQKAIKLYMNSFYGVTGQSDSLFYILELAGGVTSAGQENIKLIAKFVKKKGFEIKYGDTDSLYLICPDFYYEKCDLVYNGGKGAISKLEYWTEMVKITMGAMEKLRNEINGFLKLKIRSDYLKMAYEEVLFPVVFTGKKKYFSIKHEDAVNFGLKDPFIKGIDTVKQGKSQLFKTIGERIMSEVRDINNERSLHKIVEDVLRDTIINPNQWSFKQFIETDAWKPDKDNKAVQRFMERMQEKYVSRIPVPGGRFSYIVAHPETTFDLHGRKLKPTKGEKMEFADVAKELGKELDLYHYFEKTIIGLCAQFIMYHKKYEPQLSSRIMQIKDLDEKYKQIDDYA
;
A
#
# COMPACT_ATOMS: atom_id res chain seq x y z
N MET A 1 -2.69 -22.19 -26.19
CA MET A 1 -1.23 -22.25 -25.99
C MET A 1 -0.72 -23.57 -26.52
N VAL A 2 0.53 -23.62 -27.00
CA VAL A 2 1.17 -24.82 -27.53
C VAL A 2 2.54 -24.95 -26.90
N SER A 3 2.88 -26.14 -26.41
CA SER A 3 4.14 -26.42 -25.69
C SER A 3 5.14 -27.25 -26.51
N THR A 4 4.77 -27.71 -27.71
CA THR A 4 5.66 -28.51 -28.57
C THR A 4 5.94 -27.84 -29.89
N LEU A 5 7.21 -27.95 -30.34
CA LEU A 5 7.66 -27.37 -31.60
C LEU A 5 6.90 -27.92 -32.80
N SER A 6 6.67 -29.24 -32.85
CA SER A 6 5.90 -29.90 -33.93
C SER A 6 4.50 -29.31 -34.09
N LYS A 7 3.78 -29.07 -32.99
CA LYS A 7 2.45 -28.44 -33.03
C LYS A 7 2.55 -26.97 -33.45
N ALA A 8 3.56 -26.24 -32.98
CA ALA A 8 3.79 -24.86 -33.38
C ALA A 8 4.06 -24.76 -34.89
N ASP A 9 4.88 -25.64 -35.46
CA ASP A 9 5.21 -25.64 -36.89
C ASP A 9 4.03 -26.10 -37.76
N LYS A 10 3.17 -27.00 -37.25
CA LYS A 10 1.88 -27.28 -37.88
C LYS A 10 1.00 -26.02 -37.96
N LEU A 11 0.85 -25.29 -36.87
CA LEU A 11 0.04 -24.06 -36.84
C LEU A 11 0.61 -22.94 -37.72
N LYS A 12 1.95 -22.82 -37.80
CA LYS A 12 2.59 -21.89 -38.75
C LYS A 12 2.27 -22.25 -40.19
N ARG A 13 2.27 -23.55 -40.55
CA ARG A 13 1.84 -24.03 -41.87
C ARG A 13 0.37 -23.73 -42.16
N GLU A 14 -0.47 -23.68 -41.13
CA GLU A 14 -1.86 -23.23 -41.18
C GLU A 14 -2.02 -21.68 -41.16
N ASN A 15 -0.94 -20.93 -41.42
CA ASN A 15 -0.89 -19.47 -41.43
C ASN A 15 -1.34 -18.81 -40.11
N LYS A 16 -1.23 -19.51 -38.97
CA LYS A 16 -1.47 -18.92 -37.65
C LYS A 16 -0.27 -18.11 -37.20
N VAL A 17 -0.52 -16.90 -36.71
CA VAL A 17 0.52 -16.05 -36.13
C VAL A 17 0.80 -16.51 -34.70
N LEU A 18 2.03 -16.99 -34.46
CA LEU A 18 2.48 -17.44 -33.15
C LEU A 18 3.41 -16.43 -32.49
N HIS A 19 3.30 -16.31 -31.18
CA HIS A 19 4.25 -15.58 -30.35
C HIS A 19 4.98 -16.58 -29.45
N SER A 20 6.31 -16.58 -29.51
CA SER A 20 7.16 -17.47 -28.70
C SER A 20 7.28 -16.92 -27.29
N ILE A 21 7.17 -17.80 -26.31
CA ILE A 21 7.39 -17.52 -24.89
C ILE A 21 8.60 -18.35 -24.48
N GLU A 22 9.56 -17.70 -23.84
CA GLU A 22 10.76 -18.37 -23.32
C GLU A 22 11.14 -17.75 -21.98
N PHE A 23 11.26 -18.60 -20.94
CA PHE A 23 11.66 -18.17 -19.60
C PHE A 23 12.36 -19.33 -18.88
N LYS A 24 12.96 -19.06 -17.71
CA LYS A 24 13.59 -20.08 -16.87
C LYS A 24 12.69 -20.44 -15.69
N TYR A 25 12.54 -21.73 -15.39
CA TYR A 25 11.85 -22.25 -14.22
C TYR A 25 12.69 -23.35 -13.56
N GLY A 26 13.01 -23.20 -12.27
CA GLY A 26 13.94 -24.11 -11.58
C GLY A 26 15.31 -24.23 -12.27
N GLY A 27 15.78 -23.14 -12.91
CA GLY A 27 17.01 -23.11 -13.69
C GLY A 27 16.92 -23.71 -15.10
N LYS A 28 15.82 -24.39 -15.44
CA LYS A 28 15.60 -25.01 -16.76
C LYS A 28 14.86 -24.05 -17.71
N PRO A 29 15.24 -23.99 -18.99
CA PRO A 29 14.49 -23.22 -19.98
C PRO A 29 13.13 -23.89 -20.24
N VAL A 30 12.08 -23.08 -20.24
CA VAL A 30 10.72 -23.45 -20.60
C VAL A 30 10.34 -22.66 -21.84
N ARG A 31 9.80 -23.35 -22.85
CA ARG A 31 9.42 -22.74 -24.12
C ARG A 31 7.99 -23.10 -24.47
N GLY A 32 7.23 -22.11 -24.92
CA GLY A 32 5.88 -22.28 -25.41
C GLY A 32 5.54 -21.29 -26.51
N TRP A 33 4.35 -21.43 -27.09
CA TRP A 33 3.81 -20.53 -28.11
C TRP A 33 2.36 -20.18 -27.81
N THR A 34 2.03 -18.90 -27.92
CA THR A 34 0.64 -18.42 -27.92
C THR A 34 0.21 -18.12 -29.34
N ILE A 35 -1.05 -18.45 -29.64
CA ILE A 35 -1.67 -18.16 -30.93
C ILE A 35 -2.30 -16.77 -30.83
N ARG A 36 -1.99 -15.89 -31.77
CA ARG A 36 -2.64 -14.58 -31.87
C ARG A 36 -4.03 -14.75 -32.47
N HIS A 37 -5.07 -14.46 -31.69
CA HIS A 37 -6.47 -14.54 -32.13
C HIS A 37 -6.96 -13.26 -32.83
N GLY A 38 -6.21 -12.15 -32.75
CA GLY A 38 -6.56 -10.88 -33.39
C GLY A 38 -7.92 -10.33 -32.94
N ASP A 39 -8.24 -10.52 -31.66
CA ASP A 39 -9.53 -10.18 -31.03
C ASP A 39 -10.78 -10.80 -31.68
N LYS A 40 -10.61 -11.83 -32.53
CA LYS A 40 -11.72 -12.57 -33.14
C LYS A 40 -12.27 -13.63 -32.18
N SER A 41 -13.58 -13.58 -31.89
CA SER A 41 -14.25 -14.42 -30.88
C SER A 41 -14.19 -15.92 -31.17
N ASP A 42 -14.28 -16.30 -32.43
CA ASP A 42 -14.16 -17.68 -32.93
C ASP A 42 -12.76 -18.28 -32.71
N GLN A 43 -11.73 -17.44 -32.57
CA GLN A 43 -10.35 -17.86 -32.36
C GLN A 43 -9.92 -17.86 -30.88
N LYS A 44 -10.78 -17.40 -29.96
CA LYS A 44 -10.50 -17.36 -28.52
C LYS A 44 -10.75 -18.72 -27.87
N GLY A 45 -9.78 -19.17 -27.07
CA GLY A 45 -9.92 -20.38 -26.24
C GLY A 45 -10.88 -20.18 -25.07
N LEU A 46 -11.32 -21.29 -24.46
CA LEU A 46 -12.27 -21.28 -23.34
C LEU A 46 -11.81 -20.38 -22.18
N PHE A 47 -10.54 -20.48 -21.76
CA PHE A 47 -9.97 -19.64 -20.70
C PHE A 47 -10.11 -18.14 -20.99
N THR A 48 -9.78 -17.73 -22.21
CA THR A 48 -9.88 -16.32 -22.64
C THR A 48 -11.34 -15.85 -22.62
N LYS A 49 -12.28 -16.67 -23.09
CA LYS A 49 -13.71 -16.35 -23.08
C LYS A 49 -14.26 -16.18 -21.66
N ILE A 50 -13.86 -17.06 -20.73
CA ILE A 50 -14.25 -16.96 -19.32
C ILE A 50 -13.70 -15.67 -18.70
N LEU A 51 -12.41 -15.36 -18.92
CA LEU A 51 -11.78 -14.15 -18.39
C LEU A 51 -12.43 -12.88 -18.95
N GLU A 52 -12.81 -12.86 -20.23
CA GLU A 52 -13.51 -11.73 -20.83
C GLU A 52 -14.90 -11.52 -20.23
N ASN A 53 -15.65 -12.60 -20.00
CA ASN A 53 -16.95 -12.51 -19.33
C ASN A 53 -16.81 -11.98 -17.90
N LEU A 54 -15.83 -12.47 -17.14
CA LEU A 54 -15.54 -11.99 -15.80
C LEU A 54 -15.12 -10.51 -15.79
N LEU A 55 -14.30 -10.10 -16.76
CA LEU A 55 -13.87 -8.72 -16.91
C LEU A 55 -15.06 -7.80 -17.23
N ASN A 56 -15.96 -8.23 -18.11
CA ASN A 56 -17.17 -7.48 -18.45
C ASN A 56 -18.08 -7.31 -17.23
N MET A 57 -18.36 -8.39 -16.48
CA MET A 57 -19.12 -8.32 -15.24
C MET A 57 -18.46 -7.37 -14.22
N GLN A 58 -17.14 -7.42 -14.09
CA GLN A 58 -16.43 -6.49 -13.20
C GLN A 58 -16.58 -5.03 -13.66
N ASN A 59 -16.49 -4.78 -14.97
CA ASN A 59 -16.61 -3.43 -15.52
C ASN A 59 -18.02 -2.86 -15.33
N GLU A 60 -19.05 -3.69 -15.46
CA GLU A 60 -20.45 -3.30 -15.16
C GLU A 60 -20.62 -2.90 -13.69
N LEU A 61 -20.09 -3.69 -12.75
CA LEU A 61 -20.11 -3.34 -11.33
C LEU A 61 -19.34 -2.05 -11.03
N LYS A 62 -18.18 -1.86 -11.66
CA LYS A 62 -17.40 -0.61 -11.54
C LYS A 62 -18.15 0.60 -12.10
N ALA A 63 -18.90 0.43 -13.19
CA ALA A 63 -19.72 1.50 -13.75
C ALA A 63 -20.85 1.91 -12.79
N GLN A 64 -21.47 0.95 -12.11
CA GLN A 64 -22.47 1.20 -11.06
C GLN A 64 -21.87 1.86 -9.81
N LEU A 65 -20.63 1.52 -9.46
CA LEU A 65 -19.93 2.09 -8.29
C LEU A 65 -19.61 3.58 -8.43
N LYS A 66 -19.18 4.03 -9.62
CA LYS A 66 -18.75 5.42 -9.85
C LYS A 66 -19.73 6.50 -9.34
N PRO A 67 -21.04 6.46 -9.64
CA PRO A 67 -21.97 7.46 -9.11
C PRO A 67 -22.17 7.32 -7.60
N LEU A 68 -22.19 6.10 -7.06
CA LEU A 68 -22.32 5.84 -5.62
C LEU A 68 -21.12 6.33 -4.83
N GLU A 69 -19.91 6.20 -5.38
CA GLU A 69 -18.66 6.69 -4.77
C GLU A 69 -18.73 8.19 -4.52
N LYS A 70 -19.13 8.96 -5.54
CA LYS A 70 -19.30 10.41 -5.44
C LYS A 70 -20.39 10.79 -4.45
N LYS A 71 -21.55 10.13 -4.53
CA LYS A 71 -22.67 10.38 -3.60
C LYS A 71 -22.24 10.12 -2.15
N LYS A 72 -21.55 9.00 -1.90
CA LYS A 72 -20.97 8.64 -0.60
C LYS A 72 -19.94 9.68 -0.13
N GLU A 73 -19.01 10.09 -0.98
CA GLU A 73 -17.99 11.09 -0.63
C GLU A 73 -18.64 12.42 -0.20
N TYR A 74 -19.53 12.95 -1.04
CA TYR A 74 -20.16 14.26 -0.80
C TYR A 74 -21.07 14.24 0.43
N MET A 75 -21.87 13.18 0.61
CA MET A 75 -22.68 13.03 1.82
C MET A 75 -21.81 12.85 3.07
N GLY A 76 -20.68 12.15 2.96
CA GLY A 76 -19.72 11.99 4.04
C GLY A 76 -19.09 13.32 4.50
N LEU A 77 -18.80 14.23 3.56
CA LEU A 77 -18.34 15.59 3.87
C LEU A 77 -19.39 16.39 4.66
N VAL A 78 -20.66 16.32 4.25
CA VAL A 78 -21.77 16.96 4.97
C VAL A 78 -21.93 16.35 6.36
N LYS A 79 -21.95 15.02 6.47
CA LYS A 79 -22.03 14.30 7.75
C LYS A 79 -20.92 14.73 8.71
N SER A 80 -19.67 14.80 8.25
CA SER A 80 -18.53 15.24 9.06
C SER A 80 -18.70 16.67 9.59
N ARG A 81 -19.27 17.58 8.79
CA ARG A 81 -19.60 18.95 9.22
C ARG A 81 -20.69 18.97 10.29
N MET A 82 -21.76 18.21 10.06
CA MET A 82 -22.89 18.10 10.98
C MET A 82 -22.44 17.53 12.34
N ASP A 83 -21.73 16.39 12.34
CA ASP A 83 -21.23 15.74 13.55
C ASP A 83 -20.19 16.62 14.30
N GLY A 84 -19.36 17.36 13.56
CA GLY A 84 -18.40 18.30 14.15
C GLY A 84 -19.08 19.48 14.85
N SER A 85 -20.19 19.97 14.31
CA SER A 85 -20.95 21.08 14.92
C SER A 85 -21.64 20.69 16.23
N GLN A 86 -22.08 19.43 16.36
CA GLN A 86 -22.69 18.91 17.58
C GLN A 86 -21.69 18.73 18.74
N LYS A 87 -20.38 18.62 18.44
CA LYS A 87 -19.32 18.43 19.45
C LYS A 87 -18.79 19.72 20.05
N ASN A 88 -19.00 20.86 19.39
CA ASN A 88 -18.61 22.16 19.94
C ASN A 88 -19.74 22.64 20.87
N HIS A 89 -19.46 22.83 22.17
CA HIS A 89 -20.39 23.24 23.22
C HIS A 89 -21.10 24.62 23.02
N ALA A 90 -21.05 25.20 21.82
CA ALA A 90 -21.70 26.45 21.44
C ALA A 90 -22.99 26.21 20.63
N GLY A 91 -23.88 25.33 21.09
CA GLY A 91 -25.35 25.37 20.96
C GLY A 91 -26.06 25.64 19.61
N ARG A 92 -25.39 25.74 18.46
CA ARG A 92 -26.04 26.04 17.17
C ARG A 92 -26.00 24.83 16.26
N SER A 93 -27.10 24.10 16.18
CA SER A 93 -27.29 23.04 15.19
C SER A 93 -27.23 23.66 13.79
N ILE A 94 -26.26 23.22 12.99
CA ILE A 94 -26.16 23.62 11.58
C ILE A 94 -27.25 22.85 10.81
N SER A 95 -27.99 23.53 9.94
CA SER A 95 -28.94 22.85 9.04
C SER A 95 -28.19 22.14 7.92
N ILE A 96 -28.79 21.07 7.36
CA ILE A 96 -28.20 20.36 6.22
C ILE A 96 -27.92 21.32 5.05
N ALA A 97 -28.86 22.24 4.76
CA ALA A 97 -28.68 23.27 3.75
C ALA A 97 -27.41 24.11 3.96
N SER A 98 -27.14 24.53 5.20
CA SER A 98 -25.93 25.28 5.54
C SER A 98 -24.67 24.42 5.40
N ALA A 99 -24.71 23.15 5.83
CA ALA A 99 -23.60 22.22 5.68
C ALA A 99 -23.28 21.93 4.20
N ILE A 100 -24.30 21.76 3.35
CA ILE A 100 -24.13 21.62 1.89
C ILE A 100 -23.49 22.88 1.30
N LYS A 101 -23.98 24.07 1.67
CA LYS A 101 -23.41 25.35 1.20
C LYS A 101 -21.94 25.48 1.57
N ASP A 102 -21.57 25.10 2.79
CA ASP A 102 -20.19 25.10 3.26
C ASP A 102 -19.31 24.13 2.46
N VAL A 103 -19.77 22.90 2.23
CA VAL A 103 -19.06 21.91 1.41
C VAL A 103 -18.87 22.41 -0.03
N CYS A 104 -19.91 23.00 -0.61
CA CYS A 104 -19.84 23.60 -1.96
C CYS A 104 -18.85 24.75 -2.01
N SER A 105 -18.82 25.63 -1.00
CA SER A 105 -17.92 26.78 -0.97
C SER A 105 -16.44 26.39 -0.99
N LYS A 106 -16.10 25.25 -0.38
CA LYS A 106 -14.73 24.72 -0.24
C LYS A 106 -14.31 23.79 -1.38
N SER A 107 -15.20 23.52 -2.33
CA SER A 107 -14.95 22.61 -3.45
C SER A 107 -14.52 23.36 -4.71
N GLU A 108 -13.79 22.69 -5.61
CA GLU A 108 -13.38 23.28 -6.89
C GLU A 108 -14.59 23.60 -7.79
N PRO A 109 -14.52 24.63 -8.66
CA PRO A 109 -15.66 25.05 -9.49
C PRO A 109 -16.33 23.93 -10.28
N LYS A 110 -15.56 22.99 -10.85
CA LYS A 110 -16.09 21.84 -11.60
C LYS A 110 -16.90 20.87 -10.73
N LYS A 111 -16.56 20.73 -9.44
CA LYS A 111 -17.24 19.84 -8.49
C LYS A 111 -18.47 20.51 -7.86
N LYS A 112 -18.54 21.84 -7.82
CA LYS A 112 -19.66 22.57 -7.19
C LYS A 112 -21.01 22.21 -7.80
N ALA A 113 -21.13 22.21 -9.12
CA ALA A 113 -22.38 21.86 -9.80
C ALA A 113 -22.80 20.42 -9.49
N GLU A 114 -21.86 19.49 -9.55
CA GLU A 114 -22.11 18.07 -9.27
C GLU A 114 -22.54 17.81 -7.81
N ILE A 115 -21.88 18.47 -6.85
CA ILE A 115 -22.23 18.39 -5.42
C ILE A 115 -23.66 18.91 -5.21
N VAL A 116 -23.99 20.04 -5.81
CA VAL A 116 -25.33 20.65 -5.72
C VAL A 116 -26.36 19.68 -6.29
N ASP A 117 -26.16 19.17 -7.50
CA ASP A 117 -27.11 18.25 -8.15
C ASP A 117 -27.36 16.99 -7.31
N ILE A 118 -26.30 16.41 -6.74
CA ILE A 118 -26.39 15.19 -5.93
C ILE A 118 -27.03 15.45 -4.56
N LEU A 119 -26.75 16.60 -3.94
CA LEU A 119 -27.15 16.88 -2.57
C LEU A 119 -28.43 17.72 -2.42
N ASN A 120 -28.89 18.37 -3.49
CA ASN A 120 -30.14 19.14 -3.53
C ASN A 120 -31.36 18.42 -2.93
N PRO A 121 -31.57 17.11 -3.19
CA PRO A 121 -32.68 16.37 -2.58
C PRO A 121 -32.69 16.37 -1.04
N PHE A 122 -31.54 16.64 -0.41
CA PHE A 122 -31.39 16.59 1.05
C PHE A 122 -31.55 17.93 1.78
N ILE A 123 -31.70 19.04 1.04
CA ILE A 123 -31.73 20.40 1.63
C ILE A 123 -32.85 20.55 2.68
N GLY A 124 -34.00 19.89 2.48
CA GLY A 124 -35.15 19.91 3.38
C GLY A 124 -35.27 18.70 4.31
N SER A 125 -34.32 17.75 4.27
CA SER A 125 -34.40 16.52 5.05
C SER A 125 -34.03 16.74 6.52
N SER A 126 -34.53 15.85 7.40
CA SER A 126 -33.98 15.74 8.75
C SER A 126 -32.58 15.13 8.72
N TYR A 127 -31.77 15.40 9.76
CA TYR A 127 -30.43 14.80 9.84
C TYR A 127 -30.48 13.27 10.01
N ASP A 128 -31.50 12.75 10.68
CA ASP A 128 -31.69 11.31 10.85
C ASP A 128 -32.02 10.62 9.52
N ASP A 129 -32.87 11.22 8.69
CA ASP A 129 -33.20 10.68 7.37
C ASP A 129 -31.98 10.75 6.44
N PHE A 130 -31.24 11.86 6.48
CA PHE A 130 -29.98 12.01 5.75
C PHE A 130 -28.96 10.93 6.17
N ARG A 131 -28.85 10.65 7.47
CA ARG A 131 -27.94 9.62 7.99
C ARG A 131 -28.36 8.22 7.55
N LYS A 132 -29.66 7.89 7.59
CA LYS A 132 -30.18 6.59 7.12
C LYS A 132 -29.87 6.39 5.63
N GLU A 133 -30.11 7.40 4.81
CA GLU A 133 -29.77 7.36 3.39
C GLU A 133 -28.26 7.22 3.17
N TYR A 134 -27.45 7.97 3.92
CA TYR A 134 -25.98 7.84 3.87
C TYR A 134 -25.50 6.43 4.23
N ASP A 135 -26.06 5.85 5.29
CA ASP A 135 -25.71 4.50 5.75
C ASP A 135 -26.15 3.45 4.70
N SER A 136 -27.32 3.63 4.07
CA SER A 136 -27.80 2.81 2.94
C SER A 136 -26.85 2.86 1.73
N ILE A 137 -26.44 4.05 1.31
CA ILE A 137 -25.48 4.24 0.20
C ILE A 137 -24.13 3.64 0.55
N CYS A 138 -23.67 3.80 1.79
CA CYS A 138 -22.43 3.17 2.26
C CYS A 138 -22.52 1.65 2.16
N PHE A 139 -23.65 1.06 2.55
CA PHE A 139 -23.88 -0.37 2.45
C PHE A 139 -23.88 -0.85 0.99
N GLU A 140 -24.63 -0.18 0.12
CA GLU A 140 -24.71 -0.52 -1.31
C GLU A 140 -23.34 -0.41 -2.00
N TYR A 141 -22.64 0.71 -1.77
CA TYR A 141 -21.27 0.91 -2.26
C TYR A 141 -20.34 -0.19 -1.78
N ASN A 142 -20.33 -0.50 -0.48
CA ASN A 142 -19.43 -1.52 0.08
C ASN A 142 -19.78 -2.91 -0.48
N SER A 143 -21.06 -3.23 -0.66
CA SER A 143 -21.52 -4.49 -1.25
C SER A 143 -21.05 -4.66 -2.69
N LEU A 144 -21.23 -3.64 -3.53
CA LEU A 144 -20.77 -3.66 -4.92
C LEU A 144 -19.24 -3.67 -5.02
N ASP A 145 -18.54 -2.93 -4.18
CA ASP A 145 -17.08 -2.91 -4.12
C ASP A 145 -16.50 -4.28 -3.70
N LEU A 146 -17.15 -4.95 -2.74
CA LEU A 146 -16.79 -6.32 -2.38
C LEU A 146 -17.02 -7.29 -3.54
N LYS A 147 -18.14 -7.20 -4.26
CA LYS A 147 -18.42 -8.05 -5.43
C LYS A 147 -17.37 -7.86 -6.53
N GLN A 148 -17.05 -6.61 -6.91
CA GLN A 148 -16.03 -6.38 -7.94
C GLN A 148 -14.63 -6.83 -7.52
N LYS A 149 -14.29 -6.69 -6.23
CA LYS A 149 -13.03 -7.21 -5.66
C LYS A 149 -12.98 -8.73 -5.68
N ALA A 150 -14.09 -9.41 -5.35
CA ALA A 150 -14.19 -10.86 -5.41
C ALA A 150 -14.00 -11.38 -6.85
N ILE A 151 -14.64 -10.74 -7.84
CA ILE A 151 -14.42 -11.07 -9.26
C ILE A 151 -12.96 -10.82 -9.67
N LYS A 152 -12.34 -9.72 -9.23
CA LYS A 152 -10.91 -9.45 -9.45
C LYS A 152 -10.05 -10.59 -8.95
N LEU A 153 -10.29 -10.99 -7.70
CA LEU A 153 -9.55 -12.06 -7.05
C LEU A 153 -9.72 -13.37 -7.82
N TYR A 154 -10.94 -13.69 -8.22
CA TYR A 154 -11.25 -14.88 -9.00
C TYR A 154 -10.51 -14.89 -10.35
N MET A 155 -10.54 -13.78 -11.10
CA MET A 155 -9.76 -13.62 -12.34
C MET A 155 -8.26 -13.81 -12.13
N ASN A 156 -7.70 -13.20 -11.07
CA ASN A 156 -6.28 -13.35 -10.74
C ASN A 156 -5.92 -14.78 -10.35
N SER A 157 -6.83 -15.52 -9.71
CA SER A 157 -6.62 -16.92 -9.38
C SER A 157 -6.53 -17.82 -10.60
N PHE A 158 -7.17 -17.50 -11.74
CA PHE A 158 -7.08 -18.33 -12.95
C PHE A 158 -5.64 -18.51 -13.42
N TYR A 159 -4.84 -17.43 -13.48
CA TYR A 159 -3.44 -17.58 -13.86
C TYR A 159 -2.65 -18.31 -12.76
N GLY A 160 -2.94 -18.03 -11.49
CA GLY A 160 -2.26 -18.66 -10.35
C GLY A 160 -2.42 -20.19 -10.34
N VAL A 161 -3.64 -20.68 -10.59
CA VAL A 161 -3.97 -22.11 -10.66
C VAL A 161 -3.22 -22.81 -11.80
N THR A 162 -2.91 -22.11 -12.90
CA THR A 162 -2.11 -22.69 -14.00
C THR A 162 -0.63 -22.88 -13.64
N GLY A 163 -0.14 -22.22 -12.59
CA GLY A 163 1.22 -22.40 -12.06
C GLY A 163 1.34 -23.40 -10.92
N GLN A 164 0.23 -23.93 -10.40
CA GLN A 164 0.19 -24.89 -9.31
C GLN A 164 0.37 -26.31 -9.84
N SER A 165 1.46 -26.98 -9.48
CA SER A 165 1.81 -28.29 -10.04
C SER A 165 0.82 -29.42 -9.71
N ASP A 166 0.03 -29.25 -8.65
CA ASP A 166 -1.02 -30.16 -8.19
C ASP A 166 -2.41 -29.85 -8.80
N SER A 167 -2.53 -28.79 -9.59
CA SER A 167 -3.78 -28.40 -10.25
C SER A 167 -4.04 -29.21 -11.52
N LEU A 168 -5.31 -29.58 -11.74
CA LEU A 168 -5.79 -30.16 -13.02
C LEU A 168 -5.61 -29.22 -14.22
N PHE A 169 -5.47 -27.91 -13.97
CA PHE A 169 -5.26 -26.88 -15.00
C PHE A 169 -3.80 -26.42 -15.08
N TYR A 170 -2.86 -27.21 -14.55
CA TYR A 170 -1.44 -26.87 -14.57
C TYR A 170 -0.91 -26.75 -16.01
N ILE A 171 -0.49 -25.54 -16.37
CA ILE A 171 0.13 -25.21 -17.65
C ILE A 171 1.23 -24.18 -17.34
N LEU A 172 2.44 -24.67 -17.05
CA LEU A 172 3.56 -23.82 -16.63
C LEU A 172 3.91 -22.76 -17.67
N GLU A 173 3.86 -23.11 -18.96
CA GLU A 173 4.12 -22.19 -20.07
C GLU A 173 3.13 -21.01 -20.07
N LEU A 174 1.90 -21.21 -19.56
CA LEU A 174 0.87 -20.19 -19.48
C LEU A 174 1.14 -19.23 -18.33
N ALA A 175 1.38 -19.77 -17.13
CA ALA A 175 1.74 -18.96 -15.96
C ALA A 175 3.02 -18.14 -16.20
N GLY A 176 4.07 -18.79 -16.73
CA GLY A 176 5.31 -18.12 -17.07
C GLY A 176 5.20 -17.16 -18.25
N GLY A 177 4.34 -17.47 -19.23
CA GLY A 177 4.03 -16.58 -20.36
C GLY A 177 3.36 -15.28 -19.93
N VAL A 178 2.36 -15.35 -19.05
CA VAL A 178 1.67 -14.18 -18.51
C VAL A 178 2.64 -13.29 -17.73
N THR A 179 3.43 -13.87 -16.84
CA THR A 179 4.39 -13.13 -16.01
C THR A 179 5.52 -12.50 -16.84
N SER A 180 6.07 -13.24 -17.82
CA SER A 180 7.10 -12.73 -18.72
C SER A 180 6.59 -11.58 -19.59
N ALA A 181 5.38 -11.72 -20.16
CA ALA A 181 4.75 -10.66 -20.94
C ALA A 181 4.49 -9.40 -20.09
N GLY A 182 4.07 -9.56 -18.82
CA GLY A 182 3.93 -8.44 -17.88
C GLY A 182 5.24 -7.67 -17.69
N GLN A 183 6.34 -8.40 -17.43
CA GLN A 183 7.66 -7.80 -17.29
C GLN A 183 8.16 -7.11 -18.56
N GLU A 184 7.93 -7.70 -19.73
CA GLU A 184 8.31 -7.09 -21.01
C GLU A 184 7.53 -5.80 -21.26
N ASN A 185 6.22 -5.81 -21.02
CA ASN A 185 5.35 -4.65 -21.22
C ASN A 185 5.73 -3.49 -20.29
N ILE A 186 5.94 -3.75 -18.99
CA ILE A 186 6.31 -2.68 -18.06
C ILE A 186 7.70 -2.11 -18.38
N LYS A 187 8.66 -2.95 -18.80
CA LYS A 187 9.99 -2.50 -19.27
C LYS A 187 9.89 -1.71 -20.57
N LEU A 188 8.97 -2.07 -21.46
CA LEU A 188 8.72 -1.33 -22.70
C LEU A 188 8.17 0.07 -22.40
N ILE A 189 7.19 0.17 -21.50
CA ILE A 189 6.64 1.46 -21.04
C ILE A 189 7.72 2.28 -20.34
N ALA A 190 8.53 1.66 -19.47
CA ALA A 190 9.66 2.31 -18.81
C ALA A 190 10.65 2.94 -19.81
N LYS A 191 10.94 2.25 -20.91
CA LYS A 191 11.78 2.82 -21.99
C LYS A 191 11.09 3.98 -22.71
N PHE A 192 9.77 3.88 -22.93
CA PHE A 192 8.99 4.93 -23.58
C PHE A 192 8.97 6.23 -22.75
N VAL A 193 8.67 6.13 -21.44
CA VAL A 193 8.60 7.31 -20.55
C VAL A 193 9.97 7.98 -20.37
N LYS A 194 11.05 7.20 -20.28
CA LYS A 194 12.42 7.74 -20.23
C LYS A 194 12.77 8.53 -21.50
N LYS A 195 12.39 8.04 -22.67
CA LYS A 195 12.58 8.77 -23.95
C LYS A 195 11.80 10.08 -24.02
N LYS A 196 10.72 10.21 -23.24
CA LYS A 196 9.93 11.44 -23.10
C LYS A 196 10.50 12.41 -22.06
N GLY A 197 11.61 12.06 -21.42
CA GLY A 197 12.28 12.89 -20.41
C GLY A 197 11.84 12.64 -18.97
N PHE A 198 10.85 11.77 -18.73
CA PHE A 198 10.40 11.44 -17.39
C PHE A 198 11.40 10.49 -16.69
N GLU A 199 11.74 10.81 -15.44
CA GLU A 199 12.51 9.91 -14.60
C GLU A 199 11.59 8.86 -13.96
N ILE A 200 12.09 7.64 -13.76
CA ILE A 200 11.36 6.58 -13.06
C ILE A 200 11.90 6.51 -11.64
N LYS A 201 11.09 6.93 -10.67
CA LYS A 201 11.45 6.88 -9.25
C LYS A 201 11.33 5.48 -8.68
N TYR A 202 10.24 4.78 -9.02
CA TYR A 202 9.95 3.44 -8.52
C TYR A 202 9.08 2.67 -9.51
N GLY A 203 9.12 1.34 -9.46
CA GLY A 203 8.25 0.48 -10.24
C GLY A 203 8.03 -0.86 -9.53
N ASP A 204 6.79 -1.36 -9.57
CA ASP A 204 6.43 -2.64 -8.98
C ASP A 204 5.40 -3.36 -9.83
N THR A 205 5.80 -4.50 -10.39
CA THR A 205 4.98 -5.45 -11.15
C THR A 205 4.25 -4.86 -12.37
N ASP A 206 3.24 -4.03 -12.13
CA ASP A 206 2.33 -3.41 -13.09
C ASP A 206 2.23 -1.87 -12.96
N SER A 207 2.97 -1.27 -12.02
CA SER A 207 2.95 0.17 -11.73
C SER A 207 4.32 0.84 -11.91
N LEU A 208 4.30 2.12 -12.30
CA LEU A 208 5.47 2.99 -12.37
C LEU A 208 5.17 4.32 -11.68
N TYR A 209 6.06 4.73 -10.77
CA TYR A 209 6.09 6.06 -10.18
C TYR A 209 7.12 6.91 -10.91
N LEU A 210 6.65 8.00 -11.50
CA LEU A 210 7.42 8.86 -12.38
C LEU A 210 7.66 10.22 -11.73
N ILE A 211 8.76 10.86 -12.09
CA ILE A 211 9.06 12.25 -11.76
C ILE A 211 8.96 13.07 -13.05
N CYS A 212 8.20 14.17 -13.01
CA CYS A 212 8.13 15.12 -14.11
C CYS A 212 9.48 15.83 -14.28
N PRO A 213 9.88 16.14 -15.52
CA PRO A 213 10.97 17.07 -15.78
C PRO A 213 10.77 18.43 -15.10
N ASP A 214 11.86 19.05 -14.67
CA ASP A 214 11.84 20.34 -13.95
C ASP A 214 11.17 21.48 -14.73
N PHE A 215 11.24 21.45 -16.07
CA PHE A 215 10.64 22.50 -16.92
C PHE A 215 9.12 22.64 -16.73
N TYR A 216 8.43 21.61 -16.21
CA TYR A 216 7.00 21.71 -15.89
C TYR A 216 6.74 22.71 -14.76
N TYR A 217 7.70 22.92 -13.87
CA TYR A 217 7.55 23.70 -12.64
C TYR A 217 8.16 25.10 -12.74
N GLU A 218 8.95 25.41 -13.78
CA GLU A 218 9.61 26.72 -13.96
C GLU A 218 8.71 27.94 -13.65
N LYS A 219 7.46 27.93 -14.14
CA LYS A 219 6.52 29.03 -13.89
C LYS A 219 6.12 29.14 -12.41
N CYS A 220 5.80 28.03 -11.74
CA CYS A 220 5.42 28.08 -10.33
C CYS A 220 6.64 28.37 -9.44
N ASP A 221 7.80 27.88 -9.83
CA ASP A 221 9.08 28.12 -9.15
C ASP A 221 9.45 29.61 -9.21
N LEU A 222 9.26 30.26 -10.37
CA LEU A 222 9.49 31.70 -10.53
C LEU A 222 8.54 32.54 -9.68
N VAL A 223 7.26 32.17 -9.59
CA VAL A 223 6.28 32.88 -8.75
C VAL A 223 6.62 32.76 -7.26
N TYR A 224 7.04 31.58 -6.82
CA TYR A 224 7.40 31.32 -5.43
C TYR A 224 8.75 31.97 -5.04
N ASN A 225 9.80 31.72 -5.84
CA ASN A 225 11.18 32.15 -5.54
C ASN A 225 11.50 33.57 -6.01
N GLY A 226 11.05 33.94 -7.22
CA GLY A 226 11.40 35.22 -7.88
C GLY A 226 10.58 36.43 -7.42
N GLY A 227 9.47 36.19 -6.72
CA GLY A 227 8.56 37.23 -6.24
C GLY A 227 8.42 37.29 -4.72
N LYS A 228 9.51 37.34 -3.93
CA LYS A 228 9.47 37.51 -2.46
C LYS A 228 8.36 36.69 -1.73
N GLY A 229 8.05 35.46 -2.16
CA GLY A 229 6.98 34.67 -1.55
C GLY A 229 5.55 35.19 -1.82
N ALA A 230 5.27 35.66 -3.04
CA ALA A 230 3.95 36.13 -3.46
C ALA A 230 2.82 35.10 -3.25
N ILE A 231 3.17 33.82 -3.16
CA ILE A 231 2.28 32.72 -2.79
C ILE A 231 2.86 31.96 -1.59
N SER A 232 1.98 31.42 -0.75
CA SER A 232 2.35 30.55 0.36
C SER A 232 2.94 29.21 -0.13
N LYS A 233 3.66 28.51 0.76
CA LYS A 233 4.16 27.15 0.48
C LYS A 233 3.04 26.17 0.10
N LEU A 234 1.86 26.32 0.70
CA LEU A 234 0.67 25.52 0.39
C LEU A 234 0.15 25.76 -1.03
N GLU A 235 0.07 27.03 -1.43
CA GLU A 235 -0.35 27.39 -2.80
C GLU A 235 0.66 26.88 -3.82
N TYR A 236 1.96 27.06 -3.55
CA TYR A 236 3.02 26.55 -4.41
C TYR A 236 2.94 25.02 -4.57
N TRP A 237 2.87 24.26 -3.47
CA TRP A 237 2.71 22.81 -3.50
C TRP A 237 1.42 22.37 -4.19
N THR A 238 0.34 23.12 -4.03
CA THR A 238 -0.93 22.86 -4.69
C THR A 238 -0.80 22.98 -6.21
N GLU A 239 -0.15 24.04 -6.69
CA GLU A 239 0.09 24.22 -8.12
C GLU A 239 1.04 23.16 -8.70
N MET A 240 2.11 22.79 -7.97
CA MET A 240 2.98 21.68 -8.38
C MET A 240 2.21 20.37 -8.57
N VAL A 241 1.33 20.01 -7.62
CA VAL A 241 0.52 18.79 -7.72
C VAL A 241 -0.41 18.87 -8.93
N LYS A 242 -1.12 19.99 -9.15
CA LYS A 242 -2.01 20.17 -10.31
C LYS A 242 -1.27 20.04 -11.64
N ILE A 243 -0.10 20.68 -11.76
CA ILE A 243 0.78 20.56 -12.94
C ILE A 243 1.14 19.10 -13.19
N THR A 244 1.53 18.39 -12.12
CA THR A 244 1.91 16.98 -12.19
C THR A 244 0.74 16.10 -12.64
N MET A 245 -0.46 16.29 -12.07
CA MET A 245 -1.67 15.55 -12.45
C MET A 245 -1.97 15.73 -13.94
N GLY A 246 -1.93 16.98 -14.44
CA GLY A 246 -2.17 17.27 -15.86
C GLY A 246 -1.08 16.71 -16.79
N ALA A 247 0.19 16.73 -16.37
CA ALA A 247 1.29 16.12 -17.12
C ALA A 247 1.14 14.60 -17.21
N MET A 248 0.79 13.95 -16.10
CA MET A 248 0.58 12.50 -16.04
C MET A 248 -0.62 12.05 -16.87
N GLU A 249 -1.71 12.83 -16.89
CA GLU A 249 -2.87 12.53 -17.74
C GLU A 249 -2.51 12.54 -19.24
N LYS A 250 -1.75 13.55 -19.68
CA LYS A 250 -1.24 13.63 -21.07
C LYS A 250 -0.35 12.44 -21.38
N LEU A 251 0.62 12.14 -20.50
CA LEU A 251 1.54 11.03 -20.68
C LEU A 251 0.81 9.68 -20.74
N ARG A 252 -0.20 9.47 -19.89
CA ARG A 252 -1.05 8.27 -19.90
C ARG A 252 -1.70 8.06 -21.28
N ASN A 253 -2.25 9.12 -21.86
CA ASN A 253 -2.89 9.05 -23.18
C ASN A 253 -1.87 8.69 -24.27
N GLU A 254 -0.67 9.26 -24.22
CA GLU A 254 0.43 8.91 -25.14
C GLU A 254 0.89 7.45 -24.98
N ILE A 255 1.06 6.98 -23.74
CA ILE A 255 1.41 5.58 -23.44
C ILE A 255 0.34 4.64 -23.99
N ASN A 256 -0.94 4.92 -23.75
CA ASN A 256 -2.03 4.08 -24.23
C ASN A 256 -2.14 4.08 -25.76
N GLY A 257 -1.87 5.21 -26.43
CA GLY A 257 -1.74 5.27 -27.88
C GLY A 257 -0.58 4.40 -28.39
N PHE A 258 0.58 4.48 -27.74
CA PHE A 258 1.74 3.65 -28.06
C PHE A 258 1.48 2.15 -27.85
N LEU A 259 0.86 1.76 -26.73
CA LEU A 259 0.51 0.37 -26.43
C LEU A 259 -0.48 -0.19 -27.46
N LYS A 260 -1.52 0.58 -27.80
CA LYS A 260 -2.50 0.18 -28.82
C LYS A 260 -1.84 -0.12 -30.16
N LEU A 261 -0.90 0.72 -30.61
CA LEU A 261 -0.15 0.50 -31.85
C LEU A 261 0.76 -0.73 -31.79
N LYS A 262 1.40 -0.98 -30.65
CA LYS A 262 2.33 -2.10 -30.48
C LYS A 262 1.63 -3.44 -30.35
N ILE A 263 0.60 -3.52 -29.52
CA ILE A 263 -0.10 -4.76 -29.17
C ILE A 263 -1.19 -5.07 -30.20
N ARG A 264 -1.75 -4.03 -30.84
CA ARG A 264 -2.93 -4.08 -31.72
C ARG A 264 -4.17 -4.62 -31.00
N SER A 265 -4.33 -4.22 -29.74
CA SER A 265 -5.49 -4.54 -28.91
C SER A 265 -5.68 -3.47 -27.84
N ASP A 266 -6.90 -3.36 -27.32
CA ASP A 266 -7.29 -2.39 -26.28
C ASP A 266 -7.34 -3.00 -24.87
N TYR A 267 -6.96 -4.27 -24.69
CA TYR A 267 -6.98 -4.94 -23.37
C TYR A 267 -5.89 -4.44 -22.41
N LEU A 268 -4.70 -4.05 -22.91
CA LEU A 268 -3.64 -3.51 -22.07
C LEU A 268 -3.66 -1.99 -22.09
N LYS A 269 -3.92 -1.38 -20.94
CA LYS A 269 -3.94 0.07 -20.74
C LYS A 269 -3.27 0.41 -19.41
N MET A 270 -2.57 1.52 -19.37
CA MET A 270 -2.14 2.17 -18.13
C MET A 270 -3.24 3.12 -17.66
N ALA A 271 -3.60 2.98 -16.38
CA ALA A 271 -4.42 3.96 -15.69
C ALA A 271 -3.52 5.00 -15.02
N TYR A 272 -4.02 6.22 -14.90
CA TYR A 272 -3.49 7.18 -13.94
C TYR A 272 -4.15 6.83 -12.60
N GLU A 273 -3.36 6.61 -11.55
CA GLU A 273 -3.88 6.29 -10.22
C GLU A 273 -3.76 7.49 -9.30
N GLU A 274 -2.54 8.02 -9.11
CA GLU A 274 -2.28 9.06 -8.13
C GLU A 274 -0.98 9.84 -8.36
N VAL A 275 -0.95 11.06 -7.79
CA VAL A 275 0.29 11.78 -7.46
C VAL A 275 0.56 11.61 -5.97
N LEU A 276 1.80 11.24 -5.64
CA LEU A 276 2.27 11.11 -4.26
C LEU A 276 3.19 12.27 -3.92
N PHE A 277 2.74 13.17 -3.04
CA PHE A 277 3.55 14.31 -2.64
C PHE A 277 3.12 14.92 -1.29
N PRO A 278 4.04 15.15 -0.33
CA PRO A 278 5.40 14.64 -0.29
C PRO A 278 5.41 13.11 -0.09
N VAL A 279 6.41 12.44 -0.68
CA VAL A 279 6.57 10.98 -0.64
C VAL A 279 7.94 10.61 -0.11
N VAL A 280 8.00 9.58 0.73
CA VAL A 280 9.24 8.98 1.23
C VAL A 280 9.25 7.50 0.91
N PHE A 281 10.31 7.06 0.23
CA PHE A 281 10.60 5.66 -0.03
C PHE A 281 11.63 5.17 0.99
N THR A 282 11.26 4.16 1.76
CA THR A 282 12.12 3.48 2.75
C THR A 282 12.43 2.05 2.32
N GLY A 283 12.24 1.73 1.03
CA GLY A 283 12.63 0.46 0.44
C GLY A 283 11.65 -0.14 -0.54
N LYS A 284 12.01 -1.32 -1.05
CA LYS A 284 11.16 -2.03 -2.01
C LYS A 284 9.83 -2.36 -1.35
N LYS A 285 8.72 -1.93 -1.97
CA LYS A 285 7.35 -2.03 -1.44
C LYS A 285 7.14 -1.33 -0.08
N LYS A 286 8.04 -0.43 0.31
CA LYS A 286 8.03 0.29 1.60
C LYS A 286 8.09 1.80 1.36
N TYR A 287 6.95 2.47 1.43
CA TYR A 287 6.87 3.92 1.25
C TYR A 287 5.63 4.49 1.92
N PHE A 288 5.66 5.79 2.21
CA PHE A 288 4.52 6.54 2.71
C PHE A 288 4.44 7.92 2.07
N SER A 289 3.22 8.45 1.95
CA SER A 289 2.95 9.72 1.27
C SER A 289 1.62 10.33 1.69
N ILE A 290 1.38 11.55 1.21
CA ILE A 290 0.04 12.05 0.95
C ILE A 290 -0.37 11.66 -0.47
N LYS A 291 -1.61 11.19 -0.65
CA LYS A 291 -2.16 10.75 -1.93
C LYS A 291 -3.05 11.84 -2.53
N HIS A 292 -2.82 12.15 -3.81
CA HIS A 292 -3.66 13.04 -4.62
C HIS A 292 -4.21 12.28 -5.82
N GLU A 293 -5.51 12.02 -5.84
CA GLU A 293 -6.20 11.25 -6.88
C GLU A 293 -6.82 12.19 -7.91
N ASP A 294 -8.06 12.65 -7.63
CA ASP A 294 -8.81 13.56 -8.50
C ASP A 294 -8.68 15.03 -8.11
N ALA A 295 -8.20 15.30 -6.90
CA ALA A 295 -7.98 16.65 -6.39
C ALA A 295 -6.77 16.70 -5.45
N VAL A 296 -6.20 17.89 -5.33
CA VAL A 296 -5.15 18.16 -4.35
C VAL A 296 -5.69 17.96 -2.94
N ASN A 297 -4.93 17.25 -2.11
CA ASN A 297 -5.36 16.80 -0.80
C ASN A 297 -4.21 16.91 0.20
N PHE A 298 -3.89 18.13 0.64
CA PHE A 298 -2.97 18.36 1.76
C PHE A 298 -3.66 18.30 3.13
N GLY A 299 -4.87 17.72 3.20
CA GLY A 299 -5.56 17.53 4.48
C GLY A 299 -4.80 16.54 5.37
N LEU A 300 -4.89 16.72 6.68
CA LEU A 300 -4.33 15.83 7.72
C LEU A 300 -5.05 14.48 7.83
N LYS A 301 -5.48 13.90 6.69
CA LYS A 301 -6.02 12.54 6.65
C LYS A 301 -4.92 11.50 6.89
N ASP A 302 -5.36 10.26 7.13
CA ASP A 302 -4.49 9.10 7.30
C ASP A 302 -3.44 9.03 6.17
N PRO A 303 -2.16 8.78 6.52
CA PRO A 303 -1.10 8.64 5.53
C PRO A 303 -1.41 7.47 4.57
N PHE A 304 -1.06 7.67 3.29
CA PHE A 304 -0.97 6.56 2.37
C PHE A 304 0.30 5.77 2.68
N ILE A 305 0.15 4.54 3.18
CA ILE A 305 1.27 3.69 3.59
C ILE A 305 1.27 2.40 2.79
N LYS A 306 2.44 2.00 2.28
CA LYS A 306 2.69 0.70 1.66
C LYS A 306 3.86 0.03 2.36
N GLY A 307 3.60 -1.14 2.94
CA GLY A 307 4.61 -2.07 3.45
C GLY A 307 5.50 -1.62 4.62
N ILE A 308 5.39 -0.37 5.08
CA ILE A 308 6.07 0.12 6.30
C ILE A 308 5.68 -0.78 7.47
N ASP A 309 6.64 -1.11 8.33
CA ASP A 309 6.45 -2.08 9.41
C ASP A 309 5.33 -1.70 10.39
N THR A 310 5.00 -0.41 10.50
CA THR A 310 3.93 0.12 11.37
C THR A 310 2.55 -0.42 11.03
N VAL A 311 2.29 -0.73 9.74
CA VAL A 311 0.99 -1.30 9.31
C VAL A 311 0.94 -2.82 9.45
N LYS A 312 2.07 -3.47 9.78
CA LYS A 312 2.10 -4.92 9.97
C LYS A 312 1.44 -5.31 11.28
N GLN A 313 0.76 -6.46 11.25
CA GLN A 313 0.18 -7.05 12.45
C GLN A 313 1.28 -7.54 13.40
N GLY A 314 0.99 -7.52 14.71
CA GLY A 314 1.87 -8.03 15.75
C GLY A 314 2.85 -7.03 16.36
N LYS A 315 3.05 -5.87 15.72
CA LYS A 315 3.82 -4.76 16.31
C LYS A 315 3.08 -4.13 17.48
N SER A 316 3.84 -3.68 18.48
CA SER A 316 3.31 -2.99 19.65
C SER A 316 2.68 -1.65 19.30
N GLN A 317 1.78 -1.15 20.14
CA GLN A 317 1.16 0.17 19.90
C GLN A 317 2.19 1.30 20.05
N LEU A 318 3.22 1.12 20.88
CA LEU A 318 4.41 1.98 20.97
C LEU A 318 5.07 2.13 19.60
N PHE A 319 5.38 1.00 18.95
CA PHE A 319 6.02 0.96 17.63
C PHE A 319 5.19 1.70 16.57
N LYS A 320 3.87 1.51 16.58
CA LYS A 320 2.95 2.19 15.66
C LYS A 320 2.92 3.69 15.91
N THR A 321 2.76 4.09 17.17
CA THR A 321 2.66 5.50 17.58
C THR A 321 3.91 6.29 17.20
N ILE A 322 5.10 5.73 17.45
CA ILE A 322 6.38 6.37 17.09
C ILE A 322 6.49 6.52 15.56
N GLY A 323 6.18 5.46 14.81
CA GLY A 323 6.25 5.53 13.35
C GLY A 323 5.22 6.49 12.75
N GLU A 324 3.99 6.54 13.30
CA GLU A 324 2.96 7.50 12.93
C GLU A 324 3.40 8.94 13.20
N ARG A 325 4.05 9.20 14.35
CA ARG A 325 4.61 10.52 14.67
C ARG A 325 5.68 10.95 13.66
N ILE A 326 6.64 10.08 13.34
CA ILE A 326 7.66 10.35 12.31
C ILE A 326 6.99 10.69 10.98
N MET A 327 6.05 9.84 10.51
CA MET A 327 5.36 10.06 9.24
C MET A 327 4.47 11.31 9.25
N SER A 328 3.92 11.69 10.40
CA SER A 328 3.13 12.92 10.54
C SER A 328 4.01 14.16 10.45
N GLU A 329 5.12 14.20 11.20
CA GLU A 329 6.05 15.33 11.22
C GLU A 329 6.69 15.55 9.84
N VAL A 330 7.00 14.48 9.10
CA VAL A 330 7.56 14.58 7.73
C VAL A 330 6.57 15.17 6.74
N ARG A 331 5.27 14.84 6.89
CA ARG A 331 4.21 15.30 5.98
C ARG A 331 3.72 16.72 6.30
N ASP A 332 4.07 17.27 7.46
CA ASP A 332 3.69 18.62 7.83
C ASP A 332 4.25 19.62 6.82
N ILE A 333 3.39 20.47 6.28
CA ILE A 333 3.79 21.48 5.31
C ILE A 333 4.75 22.51 5.88
N ASN A 334 4.67 22.78 7.19
CA ASN A 334 5.56 23.71 7.88
C ASN A 334 6.86 23.04 8.32
N ASN A 335 7.05 21.75 8.02
CA ASN A 335 8.30 21.09 8.32
C ASN A 335 9.45 21.66 7.47
N GLU A 336 10.51 22.05 8.18
CA GLU A 336 11.79 22.48 7.62
C GLU A 336 12.94 21.52 7.99
N ARG A 337 12.67 20.54 8.87
CA ARG A 337 13.66 19.57 9.33
C ARG A 337 13.84 18.45 8.31
N SER A 338 15.06 17.94 8.19
CA SER A 338 15.34 16.73 7.42
C SER A 338 14.68 15.52 8.07
N LEU A 339 14.40 14.48 7.27
CA LEU A 339 13.90 13.19 7.78
C LEU A 339 14.79 12.62 8.88
N HIS A 340 16.10 12.77 8.73
CA HIS A 340 17.07 12.32 9.73
C HIS A 340 16.89 13.05 11.07
N LYS A 341 16.70 14.38 11.03
CA LYS A 341 16.52 15.18 12.25
C LYS A 341 15.18 14.87 12.93
N ILE A 342 14.11 14.67 12.16
CA ILE A 342 12.80 14.26 12.71
C ILE A 342 12.93 12.93 13.44
N VAL A 343 13.56 11.93 12.82
CA VAL A 343 13.75 10.62 13.44
C VAL A 343 14.58 10.72 14.71
N GLU A 344 15.64 11.53 14.71
CA GLU A 344 16.46 11.80 15.90
C GLU A 344 15.64 12.46 17.02
N ASP A 345 14.86 13.51 16.70
CA ASP A 345 14.06 14.26 17.67
C ASP A 345 12.96 13.38 18.28
N VAL A 346 12.26 12.59 17.45
CA VAL A 346 11.22 11.67 17.91
C VAL A 346 11.82 10.56 18.78
N LEU A 347 12.96 9.99 18.38
CA LEU A 347 13.64 8.96 19.17
C LEU A 347 14.13 9.52 20.51
N ARG A 348 14.69 10.74 20.51
CA ARG A 348 15.15 11.43 21.71
C ARG A 348 13.99 11.71 22.66
N ASP A 349 12.88 12.26 22.17
CA ASP A 349 11.69 12.52 22.96
C ASP A 349 11.10 11.22 23.55
N THR A 350 11.05 10.16 22.74
CA THR A 350 10.59 8.83 23.14
C THR A 350 11.34 8.28 24.36
N ILE A 351 12.65 8.57 24.45
CA ILE A 351 13.53 8.10 25.53
C ILE A 351 13.49 9.03 26.74
N ILE A 352 13.52 10.35 26.52
CA ILE A 352 13.61 11.36 27.60
C ILE A 352 12.27 11.49 28.36
N ASN A 353 11.14 11.24 27.70
CA ASN A 353 9.81 11.37 28.28
C ASN A 353 9.14 10.00 28.47
N PRO A 354 9.61 9.13 29.38
CA PRO A 354 9.09 7.77 29.54
C PRO A 354 7.66 7.73 30.06
N ASN A 355 7.22 8.77 30.80
CA ASN A 355 5.87 8.88 31.35
C ASN A 355 4.77 8.98 30.28
N GLN A 356 5.13 9.20 29.01
CA GLN A 356 4.17 9.19 27.91
C GLN A 356 3.68 7.77 27.56
N TRP A 357 4.36 6.73 28.05
CA TRP A 357 4.06 5.34 27.71
C TRP A 357 3.30 4.64 28.82
N SER A 358 2.17 4.01 28.46
CA SER A 358 1.42 3.12 29.37
C SER A 358 1.67 1.66 29.02
N PHE A 359 1.42 0.75 29.96
CA PHE A 359 1.55 -0.70 29.74
C PHE A 359 0.88 -1.19 28.43
N LYS A 360 -0.29 -0.64 28.09
CA LYS A 360 -1.01 -0.97 26.85
C LYS A 360 -0.20 -0.71 25.59
N GLN A 361 0.71 0.26 25.61
CA GLN A 361 1.57 0.60 24.48
C GLN A 361 2.55 -0.54 24.13
N PHE A 362 2.91 -1.37 25.09
CA PHE A 362 3.91 -2.44 24.93
C PHE A 362 3.31 -3.78 24.50
N ILE A 363 1.99 -3.88 24.41
CA ILE A 363 1.30 -5.12 24.03
C ILE A 363 1.57 -5.45 22.56
N GLU A 364 2.16 -6.61 22.31
CA GLU A 364 2.33 -7.24 21.00
C GLU A 364 1.24 -8.31 20.78
N THR A 365 1.05 -8.75 19.53
CA THR A 365 0.13 -9.86 19.23
C THR A 365 0.79 -10.88 18.31
N ASP A 366 0.46 -12.16 18.47
CA ASP A 366 0.86 -13.22 17.54
C ASP A 366 -0.28 -14.20 17.34
N ALA A 367 -0.11 -15.16 16.42
CA ALA A 367 -1.02 -16.26 16.19
C ALA A 367 -0.38 -17.58 16.61
N TRP A 368 -1.13 -18.39 17.35
CA TRP A 368 -0.68 -19.73 17.71
C TRP A 368 -0.75 -20.64 16.49
N LYS A 369 0.38 -21.19 16.05
CA LYS A 369 0.45 -22.12 14.91
C LYS A 369 1.36 -23.28 15.30
N PRO A 370 0.83 -24.40 15.81
CA PRO A 370 1.65 -25.49 16.32
C PRO A 370 2.58 -26.08 15.25
N ASP A 371 2.12 -26.16 14.00
CA ASP A 371 2.86 -26.75 12.88
C ASP A 371 3.96 -25.84 12.31
N LYS A 372 4.10 -24.60 12.81
CA LYS A 372 5.11 -23.64 12.34
C LYS A 372 6.30 -23.62 13.29
N ASP A 373 7.52 -23.72 12.76
CA ASP A 373 8.77 -23.57 13.52
C ASP A 373 9.00 -22.11 13.97
N ASN A 374 8.21 -21.67 14.95
CA ASN A 374 8.41 -20.42 15.66
C ASN A 374 8.81 -20.72 17.11
N LYS A 375 10.10 -20.99 17.31
CA LYS A 375 10.69 -21.39 18.61
C LYS A 375 10.34 -20.46 19.77
N ALA A 376 10.17 -19.16 19.52
CA ALA A 376 9.80 -18.22 20.57
C ALA A 376 8.36 -18.42 21.04
N VAL A 377 7.41 -18.53 20.10
CA VAL A 377 5.99 -18.76 20.40
C VAL A 377 5.76 -20.17 20.94
N GLN A 378 6.45 -21.18 20.42
CA GLN A 378 6.36 -22.56 20.91
C GLN A 378 6.78 -22.66 22.39
N ARG A 379 7.97 -22.17 22.73
CA ARG A 379 8.46 -22.15 24.13
C ARG A 379 7.55 -21.35 25.06
N PHE A 380 7.03 -20.22 24.58
CA PHE A 380 6.05 -19.43 25.32
C PHE A 380 4.79 -20.26 25.61
N MET A 381 4.23 -20.92 24.59
CA MET A 381 3.01 -21.72 24.72
C MET A 381 3.20 -22.95 25.61
N GLU A 382 4.33 -23.65 25.51
CA GLU A 382 4.68 -24.77 26.39
C GLU A 382 4.64 -24.34 27.86
N ARG A 383 5.32 -23.23 28.19
CA ARG A 383 5.34 -22.69 29.56
C ARG A 383 3.98 -22.18 30.02
N MET A 384 3.22 -21.55 29.13
CA MET A 384 1.88 -21.08 29.46
C MET A 384 0.88 -22.23 29.65
N GLN A 385 1.05 -23.35 28.94
CA GLN A 385 0.17 -24.52 29.07
C GLN A 385 0.29 -25.16 30.46
N GLU A 386 1.48 -25.18 31.05
CA GLU A 386 1.69 -25.73 32.40
C GLU A 386 0.90 -24.98 33.47
N LYS A 387 0.68 -23.67 33.29
CA LYS A 387 0.15 -22.78 34.33
C LYS A 387 -1.22 -22.15 34.02
N TYR A 388 -1.56 -21.99 32.75
CA TYR A 388 -2.71 -21.22 32.26
C TYR A 388 -3.44 -21.92 31.11
N VAL A 389 -3.74 -23.22 31.25
CA VAL A 389 -4.42 -24.05 30.24
C VAL A 389 -5.65 -23.37 29.62
N SER A 390 -6.48 -22.71 30.43
CA SER A 390 -7.72 -22.06 29.99
C SER A 390 -7.51 -20.80 29.14
N ARG A 391 -6.30 -20.22 29.13
CA ARG A 391 -5.95 -19.01 28.37
C ARG A 391 -5.26 -19.34 27.03
N ILE A 392 -5.02 -20.61 26.73
CA ILE A 392 -4.36 -21.01 25.49
C ILE A 392 -5.33 -20.85 24.30
N PRO A 393 -4.96 -20.08 23.27
CA PRO A 393 -5.80 -19.95 22.09
C PRO A 393 -5.85 -21.27 21.31
N VAL A 394 -6.96 -21.51 20.61
CA VAL A 394 -7.05 -22.61 19.63
C VAL A 394 -5.98 -22.44 18.52
N PRO A 395 -5.54 -23.52 17.85
CA PRO A 395 -4.65 -23.40 16.70
C PRO A 395 -5.20 -22.42 15.64
N GLY A 396 -4.35 -21.49 15.20
CA GLY A 396 -4.71 -20.35 14.35
C GLY A 396 -5.22 -19.11 15.11
N GLY A 397 -5.65 -19.29 16.36
CA GLY A 397 -6.13 -18.23 17.25
C GLY A 397 -5.02 -17.24 17.62
N ARG A 398 -5.41 -15.99 17.86
CA ARG A 398 -4.48 -14.92 18.24
C ARG A 398 -4.42 -14.76 19.76
N PHE A 399 -3.27 -14.28 20.22
CA PHE A 399 -3.07 -13.91 21.62
C PHE A 399 -2.29 -12.59 21.71
N SER A 400 -2.44 -11.93 22.85
CA SER A 400 -1.74 -10.69 23.18
C SER A 400 -0.72 -10.96 24.27
N TYR A 401 0.49 -10.41 24.11
CA TYR A 401 1.59 -10.65 25.04
C TYR A 401 2.45 -9.41 25.23
N ILE A 402 3.27 -9.42 26.27
CA ILE A 402 4.38 -8.49 26.47
C ILE A 402 5.68 -9.28 26.60
N VAL A 403 6.82 -8.61 26.48
CA VAL A 403 8.13 -9.16 26.83
C VAL A 403 8.52 -8.60 28.19
N ALA A 404 8.54 -9.47 29.20
CA ALA A 404 8.85 -9.12 30.58
C ALA A 404 10.37 -9.14 30.83
N HIS A 405 10.82 -8.32 31.78
CA HIS A 405 12.16 -8.43 32.31
C HIS A 405 12.33 -9.82 32.95
N PRO A 406 13.43 -10.54 32.67
CA PRO A 406 13.63 -11.88 33.24
C PRO A 406 13.77 -11.80 34.76
N GLU A 407 13.08 -12.70 35.47
CA GLU A 407 13.17 -12.80 36.93
C GLU A 407 14.56 -13.25 37.40
N THR A 408 15.20 -14.12 36.60
CA THR A 408 16.52 -14.67 36.90
C THR A 408 17.51 -14.28 35.82
N THR A 409 18.56 -13.53 36.21
CA THR A 409 19.61 -13.05 35.30
C THR A 409 20.92 -13.82 35.42
N PHE A 410 21.08 -14.65 36.45
CA PHE A 410 22.26 -15.48 36.70
C PHE A 410 21.84 -16.88 37.16
N ASP A 411 22.61 -17.90 36.80
CA ASP A 411 22.44 -19.23 37.40
C ASP A 411 23.05 -19.29 38.81
N LEU A 412 22.88 -20.43 39.49
CA LEU A 412 23.43 -20.67 40.82
C LEU A 412 24.97 -20.65 40.88
N HIS A 413 25.64 -20.66 39.73
CA HIS A 413 27.09 -20.56 39.60
C HIS A 413 27.55 -19.13 39.23
N GLY A 414 26.65 -18.15 39.24
CA GLY A 414 26.94 -16.76 38.91
C GLY A 414 27.15 -16.50 37.42
N ARG A 415 26.79 -17.44 36.53
CA ARG A 415 26.88 -17.25 35.09
C ARG A 415 25.65 -16.50 34.59
N LYS A 416 25.87 -15.42 33.82
CA LYS A 416 24.79 -14.60 33.26
C LYS A 416 23.94 -15.42 32.29
N LEU A 417 22.65 -15.54 32.59
CA LEU A 417 21.65 -16.17 31.74
C LEU A 417 21.29 -15.24 30.58
N LYS A 418 21.05 -15.83 29.40
CA LYS A 418 20.55 -15.12 28.21
C LYS A 418 19.20 -15.70 27.80
N PRO A 419 18.14 -15.44 28.59
CA PRO A 419 16.81 -15.95 28.28
C PRO A 419 16.35 -15.48 26.90
N THR A 420 15.79 -16.41 26.15
CA THR A 420 15.23 -16.22 24.82
C THR A 420 13.95 -15.39 24.88
N LYS A 421 13.49 -14.87 23.73
CA LYS A 421 12.23 -14.09 23.68
C LYS A 421 11.05 -14.88 24.27
N GLY A 422 10.91 -16.17 23.92
CA GLY A 422 9.80 -17.01 24.40
C GLY A 422 9.77 -17.20 25.92
N GLU A 423 10.94 -17.28 26.56
CA GLU A 423 11.05 -17.38 28.02
C GLU A 423 10.67 -16.08 28.73
N LYS A 424 10.82 -14.94 28.04
CA LYS A 424 10.43 -13.62 28.54
C LYS A 424 9.00 -13.21 28.19
N MET A 425 8.34 -13.89 27.25
CA MET A 425 6.99 -13.54 26.83
C MET A 425 5.97 -13.84 27.93
N GLU A 426 5.02 -12.95 28.17
CA GLU A 426 3.91 -13.19 29.10
C GLU A 426 2.60 -12.76 28.49
N PHE A 427 1.51 -13.48 28.76
CA PHE A 427 0.18 -13.01 28.34
C PHE A 427 -0.07 -11.61 28.93
N ALA A 428 -0.58 -10.70 28.10
CA ALA A 428 -0.63 -9.28 28.47
C ALA A 428 -1.52 -9.00 29.70
N ASP A 429 -2.59 -9.75 29.86
CA ASP A 429 -3.47 -9.73 31.02
C ASP A 429 -2.78 -10.31 32.27
N VAL A 430 -2.14 -11.47 32.17
CA VAL A 430 -1.37 -12.10 33.25
C VAL A 430 -0.24 -11.20 33.74
N ALA A 431 0.54 -10.64 32.82
CA ALA A 431 1.63 -9.72 33.15
C ALA A 431 1.13 -8.48 33.89
N LYS A 432 -0.06 -7.97 33.51
CA LYS A 432 -0.69 -6.83 34.17
C LYS A 432 -1.21 -7.20 35.56
N GLU A 433 -1.86 -8.34 35.71
CA GLU A 433 -2.35 -8.87 36.99
C GLU A 433 -1.19 -9.06 38.00
N LEU A 434 -0.05 -9.57 37.52
CA LEU A 434 1.13 -9.86 38.34
C LEU A 434 2.10 -8.69 38.49
N GLY A 435 1.83 -7.54 37.87
CA GLY A 435 2.72 -6.37 37.93
C GLY A 435 4.13 -6.63 37.37
N LYS A 436 4.24 -7.45 36.31
CA LYS A 436 5.52 -7.81 35.70
C LYS A 436 6.22 -6.58 35.12
N GLU A 437 7.50 -6.43 35.43
CA GLU A 437 8.34 -5.40 34.83
C GLU A 437 8.60 -5.70 33.34
N LEU A 438 8.65 -4.67 32.50
CA LEU A 438 8.84 -4.79 31.06
C LEU A 438 10.33 -4.90 30.69
N ASP A 439 10.66 -5.72 29.71
CA ASP A 439 12.01 -5.75 29.11
C ASP A 439 12.18 -4.56 28.15
N LEU A 440 12.48 -3.38 28.70
CA LEU A 440 12.65 -2.15 27.91
C LEU A 440 13.74 -2.28 26.84
N TYR A 441 14.76 -3.13 27.06
CA TYR A 441 15.80 -3.42 26.08
C TYR A 441 15.23 -4.07 24.82
N HIS A 442 14.30 -5.02 24.96
CA HIS A 442 13.59 -5.60 23.81
C HIS A 442 12.86 -4.52 23.01
N TYR A 443 12.08 -3.67 23.69
CA TYR A 443 11.28 -2.67 22.99
C TYR A 443 12.13 -1.58 22.35
N PHE A 444 12.96 -0.88 23.13
CA PHE A 444 13.67 0.28 22.60
C PHE A 444 14.85 -0.13 21.69
N GLU A 445 15.72 -1.02 22.15
CA GLU A 445 16.95 -1.34 21.42
C GLU A 445 16.69 -2.28 20.23
N LYS A 446 15.87 -3.32 20.40
CA LYS A 446 15.63 -4.29 19.31
C LYS A 446 14.54 -3.87 18.34
N THR A 447 13.51 -3.14 18.79
CA THR A 447 12.37 -2.81 17.93
C THR A 447 12.33 -1.36 17.49
N ILE A 448 12.45 -0.39 18.40
CA ILE A 448 12.31 1.04 18.05
C ILE A 448 13.54 1.57 17.29
N ILE A 449 14.76 1.17 17.66
CA ILE A 449 15.94 1.53 16.87
C ILE A 449 15.82 0.98 15.44
N GLY A 450 15.42 -0.29 15.29
CA GLY A 450 15.18 -0.88 13.96
C GLY A 450 14.13 -0.13 13.15
N LEU A 451 13.03 0.31 13.79
CA LEU A 451 12.04 1.18 13.16
C LEU A 451 12.65 2.49 12.67
N CYS A 452 13.39 3.19 13.53
CA CYS A 452 14.01 4.47 13.21
C CYS A 452 15.04 4.32 12.07
N ALA A 453 15.85 3.25 12.12
CA ALA A 453 16.82 2.92 11.09
C ALA A 453 16.14 2.76 9.71
N GLN A 454 15.02 2.04 9.65
CA GLN A 454 14.24 1.86 8.40
C GLN A 454 13.90 3.19 7.70
N PHE A 455 13.59 4.26 8.45
CA PHE A 455 13.27 5.55 7.86
C PHE A 455 14.48 6.29 7.28
N ILE A 456 15.68 6.13 7.84
CA ILE A 456 16.84 6.98 7.51
C ILE A 456 17.90 6.27 6.66
N MET A 457 17.85 4.96 6.54
CA MET A 457 18.90 4.13 5.93
C MET A 457 19.22 4.44 4.47
N TYR A 458 18.23 4.93 3.72
CA TYR A 458 18.38 5.32 2.32
C TYR A 458 19.13 6.65 2.15
N HIS A 459 19.47 7.32 3.25
CA HIS A 459 20.40 8.42 3.20
C HIS A 459 21.80 7.87 2.87
N LYS A 460 22.47 8.47 1.88
CA LYS A 460 23.84 8.11 1.42
C LYS A 460 24.89 7.90 2.52
N LYS A 461 24.64 8.41 3.73
CA LYS A 461 25.55 8.28 4.89
C LYS A 461 25.49 6.90 5.55
N TYR A 462 24.43 6.15 5.31
CA TYR A 462 24.19 4.81 5.86
C TYR A 462 24.20 3.71 4.79
N GLU A 463 24.36 4.08 3.51
CA GLU A 463 24.54 3.09 2.45
C GLU A 463 25.80 2.26 2.74
N PRO A 464 25.74 0.92 2.56
CA PRO A 464 26.93 0.09 2.61
C PRO A 464 28.03 0.65 1.71
N GLN A 465 29.28 0.61 2.14
CA GLN A 465 30.40 1.08 1.32
C GLN A 465 30.35 0.43 -0.08
N LEU A 466 30.78 1.16 -1.11
CA LEU A 466 30.79 0.67 -2.50
C LEU A 466 31.59 -0.64 -2.67
N SER A 467 32.58 -0.87 -1.80
CA SER A 467 33.39 -2.09 -1.74
C SER A 467 32.71 -3.28 -1.05
N SER A 468 31.57 -3.08 -0.39
CA SER A 468 30.85 -4.14 0.32
C SER A 468 30.32 -5.20 -0.64
N ARG A 469 30.30 -6.47 -0.18
CA ARG A 469 29.73 -7.59 -0.95
C ARG A 469 28.28 -7.33 -1.36
N ILE A 470 27.51 -6.62 -0.53
CA ILE A 470 26.13 -6.21 -0.79
C ILE A 470 26.04 -5.33 -2.04
N MET A 471 26.95 -4.35 -2.18
CA MET A 471 26.93 -3.44 -3.33
C MET A 471 27.29 -4.11 -4.65
N GLN A 472 28.02 -5.23 -4.62
CA GLN A 472 28.45 -6.01 -5.78
C GLN A 472 27.37 -7.00 -6.30
N ILE A 473 26.25 -7.16 -5.58
CA ILE A 473 25.17 -8.06 -6.00
C ILE A 473 24.51 -7.50 -7.26
N LYS A 474 24.49 -8.33 -8.32
CA LYS A 474 23.88 -7.98 -9.62
C LYS A 474 22.36 -8.11 -9.61
N ASP A 475 21.84 -9.07 -8.86
CA ASP A 475 20.40 -9.23 -8.69
C ASP A 475 19.87 -8.13 -7.76
N LEU A 476 19.10 -7.19 -8.31
CA LEU A 476 18.62 -6.04 -7.55
C LEU A 476 17.74 -6.46 -6.38
N ASP A 477 16.98 -7.54 -6.51
CA ASP A 477 16.04 -7.99 -5.49
C ASP A 477 16.79 -8.58 -4.29
N GLU A 478 17.78 -9.42 -4.54
CA GLU A 478 18.68 -9.95 -3.52
C GLU A 478 19.54 -8.83 -2.91
N LYS A 479 19.97 -7.86 -3.72
CA LYS A 479 20.69 -6.67 -3.23
C LYS A 479 19.82 -5.86 -2.27
N TYR A 480 18.57 -5.56 -2.64
CA TYR A 480 17.64 -4.85 -1.77
C TYR A 480 17.35 -5.63 -0.49
N LYS A 481 17.17 -6.95 -0.58
CA LYS A 481 16.97 -7.79 0.60
C LYS A 481 18.15 -7.73 1.55
N GLN A 482 19.38 -7.81 1.03
CA GLN A 482 20.58 -7.72 1.86
C GLN A 482 20.83 -6.32 2.43
N ILE A 483 20.42 -5.26 1.74
CA ILE A 483 20.40 -3.89 2.30
C ILE A 483 19.37 -3.80 3.44
N ASP A 484 18.17 -4.34 3.23
CA ASP A 484 17.10 -4.40 4.23
C ASP A 484 17.41 -5.32 5.43
N ASP A 485 18.35 -6.26 5.29
CA ASP A 485 18.86 -7.10 6.39
C ASP A 485 20.10 -6.47 7.09
N TYR A 486 20.86 -5.63 6.38
CA TYR A 486 21.99 -4.86 6.93
C TYR A 486 21.53 -3.70 7.83
N ALA A 487 20.37 -3.14 7.46
CA ALA A 487 19.45 -2.30 8.23
C ALA A 487 19.32 -2.58 9.73
#